data_AF-A0A7V4EGV8-F1
#
_entry.id   AF-A0A7V4EGV8-F1
#
_cell.length_a   1.000
_cell.length_b   1.000
_cell.length_c   1.000
_cell.angle_alpha   90.00
_cell.angle_beta   90.00
_cell.angle_gamma   90.00
#
_symmetry.space_group_name_H-M   'P 1'
#
loop_
_entity.id
_entity.type
_entity.pdbx_description
1 polymer ?
#
loop_
_entity_poly.entity_id
_entity_poly.type
_entity_poly.pdbx_seq_one_letter_code
_entity_poly.pdbx_strand_id
1 'polypeptide(L)'
;MADLSSYLKRARGGRVVQTGFLDLEAQALLEEAARAEGLRVAFFGGFPLAERKVAVLYPAEIPSVHDPVEVVFLEREPPDLGEA
;
A
#
# COMPACT_ATOMS: atom_id res chain seq x y z
N MET A 1 11.17 0.85 -9.00
CA MET A 1 11.05 0.64 -7.54
C MET A 1 10.20 1.76 -6.97
N ALA A 2 9.20 1.44 -6.14
CA ALA A 2 8.39 2.47 -5.49
C ALA A 2 9.27 3.35 -4.58
N ASP A 3 9.04 4.67 -4.57
CA ASP A 3 9.75 5.57 -3.65
C ASP A 3 9.17 5.43 -2.24
N LEU A 4 9.57 4.37 -1.54
CA LEU A 4 9.13 4.04 -0.18
C LEU A 4 9.44 5.17 0.81
N SER A 5 10.56 5.86 0.62
CA SER A 5 11.00 6.96 1.47
C SER A 5 10.02 8.14 1.45
N SER A 6 9.43 8.43 0.29
CA SER A 6 8.42 9.49 0.15
C SER A 6 7.16 9.18 0.94
N TYR A 7 6.72 7.92 0.97
CA TYR A 7 5.54 7.49 1.72
C TYR A 7 5.75 7.67 3.22
N LEU A 8 6.89 7.20 3.74
CA LEU A 8 7.28 7.34 5.14
C LEU A 8 7.37 8.81 5.57
N LYS A 9 8.05 9.65 4.78
CA LYS A 9 8.18 11.09 5.05
C LYS A 9 6.82 11.78 5.18
N ARG A 10 5.85 11.43 4.34
CA ARG A 10 4.50 11.98 4.41
C ARG A 10 3.75 11.48 5.65
N ALA A 11 3.86 10.19 5.96
CA ALA A 11 3.17 9.57 7.10
C ALA A 11 3.69 10.12 8.44
N ARG A 12 5.01 10.31 8.56
CA ARG A 12 5.66 10.96 9.71
C ARG A 12 5.14 12.38 9.98
N GLY A 13 4.63 13.06 8.96
CA GLY A 13 3.95 14.35 9.09
C GLY A 13 2.53 14.28 9.65
N GLY A 14 2.12 13.15 10.25
CA GLY A 14 0.79 12.95 10.85
C GLY A 14 -0.30 12.60 9.83
N ARG A 15 0.07 12.09 8.64
CA ARG A 15 -0.88 11.82 7.55
C ARG A 15 -1.14 10.33 7.41
N VAL A 16 -2.38 9.99 7.02
CA VAL A 16 -2.68 8.67 6.46
C VAL A 16 -2.22 8.64 5.02
N VAL A 17 -1.41 7.64 4.67
CA VAL A 17 -0.71 7.58 3.40
C VAL A 17 -0.93 6.23 2.73
N GLN A 18 -1.54 6.27 1.56
CA GLN A 18 -1.67 5.13 0.66
C GLN A 18 -0.50 5.05 -0.34
N THR A 19 -0.06 3.83 -0.64
CA THR A 19 0.90 3.52 -1.70
C THR A 19 0.23 3.03 -2.99
N GLY A 20 1.00 2.89 -4.07
CA GLY A 20 0.63 1.98 -5.16
C GLY A 20 0.72 0.50 -4.75
N PHE A 21 0.42 -0.42 -5.68
CA PHE A 21 0.59 -1.86 -5.46
C PHE A 21 2.08 -2.24 -5.38
N LEU A 22 2.50 -2.68 -4.20
CA LEU A 22 3.85 -3.10 -3.88
C LEU A 22 4.00 -4.62 -4.08
N ASP A 23 5.18 -5.05 -4.52
CA ASP A 23 5.59 -6.46 -4.45
C ASP A 23 5.96 -6.87 -3.01
N LEU A 24 6.25 -8.15 -2.79
CA LEU A 24 6.51 -8.71 -1.46
C LEU A 24 7.77 -8.14 -0.81
N GLU A 25 8.82 -7.84 -1.58
CA GLU A 25 10.05 -7.25 -1.07
C GLU A 25 9.80 -5.82 -0.57
N ALA A 26 9.15 -4.99 -1.39
CA ALA A 26 8.80 -3.63 -1.01
C ALA A 26 7.82 -3.58 0.18
N GLN A 27 6.91 -4.56 0.31
CA GLN A 27 6.03 -4.68 1.49
C GLN A 27 6.85 -4.90 2.77
N ALA A 28 7.79 -5.86 2.76
CA ALA A 28 8.62 -6.16 3.92
C ALA A 28 9.49 -4.97 4.33
N LEU A 29 10.16 -4.33 3.37
CA LEU A 29 11.00 -3.15 3.61
C LEU A 29 10.19 -1.97 4.17
N LEU A 30 8.99 -1.73 3.64
CA LEU A 30 8.13 -0.65 4.10
C LEU A 30 7.61 -0.91 5.52
N GLU A 31 7.23 -2.15 5.84
CA GLU A 31 6.74 -2.51 7.18
C GLU A 31 7.83 -2.33 8.24
N GLU A 32 9.05 -2.80 7.96
CA GLU A 32 10.19 -2.65 8.85
C GLU A 32 10.50 -1.16 9.10
N ALA A 33 10.59 -0.37 8.03
CA ALA A 33 10.88 1.06 8.12
C ALA A 33 9.75 1.83 8.83
N ALA A 34 8.48 1.52 8.57
CA ALA A 34 7.36 2.16 9.25
C ALA A 34 7.35 1.86 10.75
N ARG A 35 7.65 0.60 11.13
CA ARG A 35 7.75 0.19 12.53
C ARG A 35 8.86 0.95 13.26
N ALA A 36 10.01 1.15 12.61
CA ALA A 36 11.12 1.94 13.17
C ALA A 36 10.75 3.41 13.42
N GLU A 37 9.75 3.94 12.69
CA GLU A 37 9.23 5.31 12.83
C GLU A 37 8.00 5.41 13.74
N GLY A 38 7.56 4.31 14.37
CA GLY A 38 6.36 4.30 15.20
C GLY A 38 5.05 4.43 14.41
N LEU A 39 5.08 4.18 13.11
CA LEU A 39 3.92 4.16 12.25
C LEU A 39 3.30 2.77 12.22
N ARG A 40 1.97 2.71 12.05
CA ARG A 40 1.25 1.48 11.75
C ARG A 40 1.14 1.30 10.24
N VAL A 41 1.05 0.05 9.80
CA VAL A 41 0.85 -0.32 8.40
C VAL A 41 -0.28 -1.35 8.30
N ALA A 42 -1.16 -1.17 7.32
CA ALA A 42 -2.14 -2.17 6.91
C ALA A 42 -1.95 -2.47 5.42
N PHE A 43 -2.05 -3.75 5.04
CA PHE A 43 -1.89 -4.20 3.66
C PHE A 43 -3.22 -4.73 3.10
N PHE A 44 -3.55 -4.29 1.88
CA PHE A 44 -4.79 -4.62 1.21
C PHE A 44 -4.53 -5.10 -0.22
N GLY A 45 -5.11 -6.23 -0.60
CA GLY A 45 -4.89 -6.84 -1.91
C GLY A 45 -6.17 -7.23 -2.66
N GLY A 46 -7.35 -6.94 -2.09
CA GLY A 46 -8.65 -7.29 -2.67
C GLY A 46 -8.99 -8.79 -2.66
N PHE A 47 -8.00 -9.67 -2.78
CA PHE A 47 -8.17 -11.12 -2.77
C PHE A 47 -7.34 -11.79 -1.67
N PRO A 48 -7.80 -12.95 -1.16
CA PRO A 48 -6.95 -13.84 -0.40
C PRO A 48 -5.69 -14.17 -1.20
N LEU A 49 -4.52 -14.12 -0.55
CA LEU A 49 -3.22 -14.46 -1.12
C LEU A 49 -2.71 -13.55 -2.26
N ALA A 50 -3.33 -12.39 -2.51
CA ALA A 50 -2.79 -11.42 -3.46
C ALA A 50 -1.33 -11.06 -3.10
N GLU A 51 -0.39 -11.30 -4.02
CA GLU A 51 1.02 -11.00 -3.79
C GLU A 51 1.30 -9.50 -3.83
N ARG A 52 0.63 -8.79 -4.73
CA ARG A 52 0.71 -7.33 -4.82
C ARG A 52 -0.34 -6.69 -3.94
N LYS A 53 0.09 -5.82 -3.03
CA LYS A 53 -0.80 -5.14 -2.08
C LYS A 53 -0.55 -3.65 -2.02
N VAL A 54 -1.61 -2.89 -1.78
CA VAL A 54 -1.54 -1.50 -1.35
C VAL A 54 -1.22 -1.48 0.14
N ALA A 55 -0.26 -0.65 0.55
CA ALA A 55 0.00 -0.35 1.95
C ALA A 55 -0.65 0.97 2.35
N VAL A 56 -1.25 1.01 3.54
CA VAL A 56 -1.72 2.23 4.18
C VAL A 56 -0.89 2.44 5.43
N LEU A 57 -0.06 3.49 5.44
CA LEU A 57 0.68 3.95 6.62
C LEU A 57 -0.15 4.97 7.38
N TYR A 58 -0.16 4.88 8.70
CA TYR A 58 -0.92 5.79 9.55
C TYR A 58 -0.29 5.97 10.94
N PRO A 59 -0.47 7.15 11.57
CA PRO A 59 -0.03 7.40 12.94
C PRO A 59 -0.66 6.44 13.95
N ALA A 60 0.02 6.18 15.06
CA ALA A 60 -0.41 5.20 16.07
C ALA A 60 -1.73 5.59 16.77
N GLU A 61 -2.04 6.89 16.85
CA GLU A 61 -3.27 7.44 17.40
C GLU A 61 -4.50 7.19 16.51
N ILE A 62 -4.31 6.85 15.23
CA ILE A 62 -5.40 6.51 14.33
C ILE A 62 -5.84 5.06 14.63
N PRO A 63 -7.13 4.85 14.99
CA PRO A 63 -7.59 3.56 15.49
C PRO A 63 -7.62 2.48 14.41
N SER A 64 -8.02 2.86 13.19
CA SER A 64 -8.13 1.96 12.04
C SER A 64 -8.14 2.75 10.74
N VAL A 65 -7.93 2.04 9.63
CA VAL A 65 -8.02 2.55 8.26
C VAL A 65 -8.93 1.62 7.45
N HIS A 66 -9.51 2.15 6.38
CA HIS A 66 -10.33 1.37 5.45
C HIS A 66 -9.49 0.73 4.35
N ASP A 67 -9.98 -0.40 3.84
CA ASP A 67 -9.45 -1.03 2.63
C ASP A 67 -9.70 -0.10 1.42
N PRO A 68 -8.64 0.41 0.74
CA PRO A 68 -8.79 1.27 -0.43
C PRO A 68 -8.89 0.48 -1.74
N VAL A 69 -8.80 -0.86 -1.70
CA VAL A 69 -8.80 -1.71 -2.90
C VAL A 69 -10.22 -2.03 -3.32
N GLU A 70 -10.50 -1.79 -4.61
CA GLU A 70 -11.72 -2.22 -5.25
C GLU A 70 -11.45 -3.45 -6.12
N VAL A 71 -12.32 -4.46 -6.00
CA VAL A 71 -12.30 -5.65 -6.84
C VAL A 71 -13.40 -5.51 -7.87
N VAL A 72 -13.02 -5.53 -9.14
CA VAL A 72 -13.94 -5.41 -10.26
C VAL A 72 -13.93 -6.68 -11.11
N PHE A 73 -15.09 -7.01 -11.67
CA PHE A 73 -15.21 -8.06 -12.69
C PHE A 73 -15.14 -7.41 -14.07
N LEU A 74 -14.24 -7.88 -14.93
CA LEU A 74 -14.13 -7.43 -16.31
C LEU A 74 -14.89 -8.40 -17.20
N GLU A 75 -15.98 -7.93 -17.83
CA GLU A 75 -16.78 -8.74 -18.76
C GLU A 75 -16.01 -9.08 -20.05
N ARG A 76 -15.00 -8.29 -20.39
CA ARG A 76 -14.16 -8.41 -21.58
C ARG A 76 -12.74 -8.06 -21.21
N GLU A 77 -11.80 -8.61 -21.96
CA GLU A 77 -10.39 -8.29 -21.80
C GLU A 77 -10.16 -6.78 -22.02
N PRO A 78 -9.40 -6.10 -21.14
CA PRO A 78 -9.07 -4.70 -21.34
C PRO A 78 -8.24 -4.56 -22.63
N PRO A 79 -8.36 -3.42 -23.34
CA PRO A 79 -7.53 -3.19 -24.52
C PRO A 79 -6.05 -3.24 -24.12
N ASP A 80 -5.23 -3.83 -24.97
CA ASP A 80 -3.78 -3.80 -24.80
C ASP A 80 -3.31 -2.35 -24.92
N LEU A 81 -2.78 -1.81 -23.82
CA LEU A 81 -2.26 -0.45 -23.75
C LEU A 81 -0.77 -0.37 -24.14
N GLY A 82 -0.15 -1.51 -24.50
CA GLY A 82 1.29 -1.64 -24.70
C GLY A 82 2.07 -1.59 -23.38
N GLU A 83 3.37 -1.96 -23.43
CA GLU A 83 4.27 -1.80 -22.29
C GLU A 83 4.63 -0.32 -22.09
N ALA A 84 4.43 0.19 -20.87
CA ALA A 84 4.78 1.54 -20.45
C ALA A 84 6.24 1.64 -19.96
#